data_AF-G1P0C8-F1
#
_entry.id   AF-G1P0C8-F1
#
_cell.length_a   1.000
_cell.length_b   1.000
_cell.length_c   1.000
_cell.angle_alpha   90.00
_cell.angle_beta   90.00
_cell.angle_gamma   90.00
#
_symmetry.space_group_name_H-M   'P 1'
#
loop_
_entity.id
_entity.type
_entity.pdbx_description
1 polymer ?
#
loop_
_entity_poly.entity_id
_entity_poly.type
_entity_poly.pdbx_seq_one_letter_code
_entity_poly.pdbx_strand_id
1 'polypeptide(L)'
;WNFCLSFWQPYAGLVLNGSRLWRLGDPRNCTISIHIAHRDGRALCLELLLERLGWNPMQIQALLQKGEEVFGLWKGCPGLLDIGESLQPVNVAPEVVELEKQAVLTNLKQKYPKALSNPRWLLEPIPRKGGKDIFQVGIPQHLIP
;
A
#
# COMPACT_ATOMS: atom_id res chain seq x y z
N TRP A 1 -11.18 -7.28 -16.25
CA TRP A 1 -9.94 -6.50 -16.09
C TRP A 1 -10.05 -5.70 -14.81
N ASN A 2 -9.04 -5.75 -13.94
CA ASN A 2 -8.99 -4.98 -12.69
C ASN A 2 -8.03 -3.81 -12.85
N PHE A 3 -8.33 -2.68 -12.20
CA PHE A 3 -7.35 -1.60 -12.06
C PHE A 3 -6.21 -2.06 -11.15
N CYS A 4 -5.01 -1.54 -11.39
CA CYS A 4 -3.79 -1.90 -10.70
C CYS A 4 -2.97 -0.65 -10.41
N LEU A 5 -2.37 -0.60 -9.23
CA LEU A 5 -1.46 0.47 -8.82
C LEU A 5 -0.13 -0.11 -8.35
N SER A 6 0.97 0.50 -8.78
CA SER A 6 2.31 0.11 -8.38
C SER A 6 2.74 0.79 -7.07
N PHE A 7 3.25 0.01 -6.13
CA PHE A 7 3.79 0.46 -4.86
C PHE A 7 5.26 0.03 -4.72
N TRP A 8 6.11 0.91 -4.20
CA TRP A 8 7.46 0.53 -3.79
C TRP A 8 7.42 -0.25 -2.49
N GLN A 9 8.44 -1.07 -2.25
CA GLN A 9 8.62 -1.63 -0.92
C GLN A 9 9.15 -0.56 0.05
N PRO A 10 8.73 -0.62 1.33
CA PRO A 10 7.85 -1.62 1.96
C PRO A 10 6.34 -1.27 1.92
N TYR A 11 5.93 -0.22 1.19
CA TYR A 11 4.53 0.24 1.14
C TYR A 11 3.56 -0.78 0.58
N ALA A 12 3.96 -1.53 -0.45
CA ALA A 12 3.13 -2.61 -0.99
C ALA A 12 2.73 -3.61 0.11
N GLY A 13 3.69 -3.95 0.98
CA GLY A 13 3.46 -4.84 2.09
C GLY A 13 2.69 -4.24 3.25
N LEU A 14 2.87 -2.95 3.54
CA LEU A 14 2.07 -2.25 4.53
C LEU A 14 0.59 -2.26 4.18
N VAL A 15 0.27 -1.97 2.92
CA VAL A 15 -1.10 -1.95 2.41
C VAL A 15 -1.74 -3.35 2.47
N LEU A 16 -1.03 -4.39 2.04
CA LEU A 16 -1.52 -5.77 2.11
C LEU A 16 -1.61 -6.35 3.52
N ASN A 17 -0.86 -5.76 4.47
CA ASN A 17 -0.92 -6.15 5.88
C ASN A 17 -1.87 -5.26 6.70
N GLY A 18 -2.69 -4.42 6.05
CA GLY A 18 -3.79 -3.71 6.69
C GLY A 18 -3.53 -2.25 7.05
N SER A 19 -2.54 -1.58 6.45
CA SER A 19 -2.51 -0.12 6.49
C SER A 19 -3.76 0.43 5.79
N ARG A 20 -4.41 1.41 6.44
CA ARG A 20 -5.82 1.73 6.16
C ARG A 20 -6.02 2.91 5.22
N LEU A 21 -4.94 3.57 4.79
CA LEU A 21 -5.04 4.87 4.13
C LEU A 21 -4.01 5.02 3.02
N TRP A 22 -4.43 5.58 1.89
CA TRP A 22 -3.55 5.90 0.75
C TRP A 22 -3.93 7.23 0.10
N ARG A 23 -3.07 7.73 -0.80
CA ARG A 23 -3.32 8.92 -1.62
C ARG A 23 -3.09 8.64 -3.11
N LEU A 24 -4.13 8.75 -3.93
CA LEU A 24 -4.11 9.16 -5.34
C LEU A 24 -5.56 9.38 -5.82
N GLY A 25 -5.72 9.88 -7.06
CA GLY A 25 -7.01 10.22 -7.70
C GLY A 25 -7.97 9.04 -7.95
N ASP A 26 -8.91 9.24 -8.88
CA ASP A 26 -10.23 8.57 -8.99
C ASP A 26 -10.17 7.07 -9.42
N PRO A 27 -10.00 6.14 -8.47
CA PRO A 27 -11.00 5.08 -8.34
C PRO A 27 -11.78 5.22 -7.04
N ARG A 28 -13.10 5.13 -7.14
CA ARG A 28 -14.03 5.10 -6.02
C ARG A 28 -14.73 3.75 -6.00
N ASN A 29 -14.88 3.18 -4.80
CA ASN A 29 -15.73 2.02 -4.52
C ASN A 29 -15.44 0.83 -5.46
N CYS A 30 -14.16 0.48 -5.61
CA CYS A 30 -13.73 -0.63 -6.44
C CYS A 30 -12.60 -1.42 -5.81
N THR A 31 -12.51 -2.70 -6.19
CA THR A 31 -11.34 -3.52 -5.91
C THR A 31 -10.24 -3.20 -6.91
N ILE A 32 -9.04 -2.91 -6.42
CA ILE A 32 -7.83 -2.78 -7.23
C ILE A 32 -6.83 -3.86 -6.90
N SER A 33 -5.99 -4.15 -7.88
CA SER A 33 -4.79 -4.94 -7.70
C SER A 33 -3.63 -4.05 -7.24
N ILE A 34 -2.75 -4.63 -6.45
CA ILE A 34 -1.49 -4.02 -6.03
C ILE A 34 -0.40 -4.63 -6.89
N HIS A 35 0.52 -3.82 -7.39
CA HIS A 35 1.74 -4.25 -8.06
C HIS A 35 2.96 -3.84 -7.23
N ILE A 36 3.95 -4.72 -7.11
CA ILE A 36 5.21 -4.40 -6.44
C ILE A 36 6.20 -3.85 -7.48
N ALA A 37 6.52 -2.56 -7.35
CA ALA A 37 7.48 -1.90 -8.23
C ALA A 37 8.93 -2.32 -7.94
N HIS A 38 9.75 -2.33 -8.99
CA HIS A 38 11.15 -2.75 -8.94
C HIS A 38 12.07 -1.76 -8.21
N ARG A 39 11.68 -0.48 -8.11
CA ARG A 39 12.47 0.50 -7.35
C ARG A 39 12.22 0.29 -5.86
N ASP A 40 13.33 0.21 -5.15
CA ASP A 40 13.35 0.10 -3.71
C ASP A 40 13.17 1.49 -3.07
N GLY A 41 12.08 1.67 -2.33
CA GLY A 41 11.79 2.86 -1.54
C GLY A 41 12.20 2.72 -0.06
N ARG A 42 12.91 1.65 0.31
CA ARG A 42 13.23 1.30 1.71
C ARG A 42 13.93 2.42 2.47
N ALA A 43 14.91 3.10 1.88
CA ALA A 43 15.64 4.17 2.56
C ALA A 43 14.71 5.32 3.01
N LEU A 44 13.86 5.81 2.10
CA LEU A 44 12.90 6.88 2.40
C LEU A 44 11.82 6.42 3.39
N CYS A 45 11.40 5.16 3.32
CA CYS A 45 10.41 4.63 4.25
C CYS A 45 10.98 4.40 5.66
N LEU A 46 12.23 3.93 5.76
CA LEU A 46 12.89 3.65 7.02
C LEU A 46 13.04 4.91 7.87
N GLU A 47 13.48 6.01 7.26
CA GLU A 47 13.58 7.33 7.89
C GLU A 47 12.21 7.80 8.41
N LEU A 48 11.15 7.68 7.59
CA LEU A 48 9.79 8.05 7.99
C LEU A 48 9.27 7.21 9.16
N LEU A 49 9.49 5.89 9.13
CA LEU A 49 9.07 4.96 10.17
C LEU A 49 9.78 5.24 11.51
N LEU A 50 11.09 5.44 11.48
CA LEU A 50 11.90 5.69 12.67
C LEU A 50 11.66 7.09 13.25
N GLU A 51 11.80 8.13 12.42
CA GLU A 51 11.89 9.50 12.92
C GLU A 51 10.53 10.15 13.15
N ARG A 52 9.54 9.82 12.33
CA ARG A 52 8.24 10.50 12.36
C ARG A 52 7.14 9.66 12.98
N LEU A 53 7.18 8.34 12.76
CA LEU A 53 6.15 7.44 13.28
C LEU A 53 6.60 6.75 14.59
N GLY A 54 7.88 6.87 14.96
CA GLY A 54 8.41 6.36 16.21
C GLY A 54 8.42 4.84 16.31
N TRP A 55 8.45 4.14 15.17
CA TRP A 55 8.57 2.68 15.16
C TRP A 55 9.95 2.26 15.64
N ASN A 56 10.01 1.20 16.43
CA ASN A 56 11.30 0.65 16.86
C ASN A 56 11.90 -0.26 15.77
N PRO A 57 13.23 -0.49 15.79
CA PRO A 57 13.90 -1.33 14.81
C PRO A 57 13.32 -2.74 14.68
N MET A 58 12.81 -3.34 15.77
CA MET A 58 12.21 -4.69 15.70
C MET A 58 10.87 -4.70 14.95
N GLN A 59 10.03 -3.67 15.14
CA GLN A 59 8.76 -3.53 14.39
C GLN A 59 9.03 -3.37 12.90
N ILE A 60 10.05 -2.59 12.55
CA ILE A 60 10.48 -2.38 11.17
C ILE A 60 11.06 -3.67 10.60
N GLN A 61 11.92 -4.38 11.35
CA GLN A 61 12.50 -5.63 10.90
C GLN A 61 11.42 -6.71 10.70
N ALA A 62 10.46 -6.82 11.60
CA ALA A 62 9.32 -7.75 11.44
C ALA A 62 8.46 -7.39 10.23
N LEU A 63 8.25 -6.10 9.97
CA LEU A 63 7.55 -5.63 8.76
C LEU A 63 8.32 -5.97 7.49
N LEU A 64 9.64 -5.76 7.47
CA LEU A 64 10.50 -6.07 6.33
C LEU A 64 10.62 -7.58 6.11
N GLN A 65 10.73 -8.39 7.17
CA GLN A 65 10.77 -9.84 7.10
C GLN A 65 9.46 -10.41 6.58
N LYS A 66 8.31 -9.99 7.12
CA LYS A 66 7.00 -10.33 6.55
C LYS A 66 6.91 -9.84 5.10
N GLY A 67 7.47 -8.64 4.88
CA GLY A 67 7.80 -7.96 3.64
C GLY A 67 8.72 -8.70 2.66
N GLU A 68 9.42 -9.74 3.06
CA GLU A 68 10.42 -10.46 2.26
C GLU A 68 10.09 -11.95 2.18
N GLU A 69 9.53 -12.54 3.23
CA GLU A 69 8.97 -13.89 3.23
C GLU A 69 7.83 -14.01 2.21
N VAL A 70 6.97 -12.99 2.13
CA VAL A 70 5.86 -12.99 1.17
C VAL A 70 6.26 -12.36 -0.18
N PHE A 71 7.36 -11.58 -0.26
CA PHE A 71 7.64 -10.71 -1.40
C PHE A 71 9.03 -10.87 -2.05
N GLY A 72 9.98 -11.53 -1.39
CA GLY A 72 11.39 -11.67 -1.82
C GLY A 72 11.58 -12.46 -3.12
N LEU A 73 10.54 -13.17 -3.56
CA LEU A 73 10.52 -13.94 -4.80
C LEU A 73 9.59 -13.36 -5.89
N TRP A 74 8.81 -12.30 -5.60
CA TRP A 74 7.59 -11.99 -6.34
C TRP A 74 7.72 -10.67 -7.13
N LYS A 75 7.88 -10.76 -8.46
CA LYS A 75 7.84 -9.63 -9.40
C LYS A 75 6.46 -9.56 -10.06
N GLY A 76 5.50 -8.83 -9.50
CA GLY A 76 4.16 -8.81 -10.09
C GLY A 76 3.06 -8.21 -9.23
N CYS A 77 1.84 -8.71 -9.47
CA CYS A 77 0.65 -8.32 -8.72
C CYS A 77 0.35 -9.39 -7.66
N PRO A 78 0.70 -9.16 -6.37
CA PRO A 78 0.54 -10.17 -5.32
C PRO A 78 -0.86 -10.19 -4.69
N GLY A 79 -1.69 -9.18 -4.93
CA GLY A 79 -2.88 -9.01 -4.11
C GLY A 79 -3.89 -7.99 -4.62
N LEU A 80 -4.97 -7.91 -3.87
CA LEU A 80 -6.15 -7.09 -4.07
C LEU A 80 -6.41 -6.24 -2.81
N LEU A 81 -7.01 -5.07 -2.99
CA LEU A 81 -7.58 -4.28 -1.92
C LEU A 81 -8.83 -3.56 -2.42
N ASP A 82 -9.70 -3.17 -1.51
CA ASP A 82 -10.88 -2.36 -1.83
C ASP A 82 -10.60 -0.89 -1.49
N ILE A 83 -10.80 0.01 -2.47
CA ILE A 83 -10.72 1.46 -2.27
C ILE A 83 -12.11 1.98 -1.93
N GLY A 84 -12.24 2.54 -0.73
CA GLY A 84 -13.45 3.19 -0.26
C GLY A 84 -13.53 4.68 -0.59
N GLU A 85 -14.34 5.38 0.19
CA GLU A 85 -14.59 6.81 0.01
C GLU A 85 -13.37 7.68 0.34
N SER A 86 -13.44 8.92 -0.15
CA SER A 86 -12.48 9.95 0.24
C SER A 86 -12.79 10.42 1.65
N LEU A 87 -11.80 10.37 2.53
CA LEU A 87 -11.93 10.98 3.85
C LEU A 87 -11.78 12.50 3.75
N GLN A 88 -12.41 13.19 4.70
CA GLN A 88 -12.28 14.64 4.83
C GLN A 88 -10.83 15.02 5.15
N PRO A 89 -10.34 16.14 4.61
CA PRO A 89 -8.99 16.60 4.89
C PRO A 89 -8.89 17.02 6.35
N VAL A 90 -7.90 16.47 7.04
CA VAL A 90 -7.64 16.80 8.44
C VAL A 90 -6.59 17.90 8.53
N ASN A 91 -6.86 18.90 9.37
CA ASN A 91 -6.02 20.10 9.56
C ASN A 91 -5.52 20.26 11.00
N VAL A 92 -6.02 19.44 11.93
CA VAL A 92 -5.66 19.47 13.35
C VAL A 92 -4.42 18.61 13.59
N ALA A 93 -3.37 19.20 14.16
CA ALA A 93 -2.04 18.55 14.23
C ALA A 93 -2.03 17.16 14.89
N PRO A 94 -2.67 16.92 16.06
CA PRO A 94 -2.79 15.58 16.64
C PRO A 94 -3.45 14.56 15.72
N GLU A 95 -4.54 14.93 15.05
CA GLU A 95 -5.28 14.05 14.15
C GLU A 95 -4.51 13.76 12.86
N VAL A 96 -3.79 14.75 12.32
CA VAL A 96 -2.89 14.56 11.18
C VAL A 96 -1.81 13.53 11.54
N VAL A 97 -1.17 13.65 12.71
CA VAL A 97 -0.13 12.72 13.14
C VAL A 97 -0.68 11.29 13.26
N GLU A 98 -1.86 11.12 13.82
CA GLU A 98 -2.48 9.79 13.95
C GLU A 98 -2.83 9.19 12.58
N LEU A 99 -3.35 9.99 11.66
CA LEU A 99 -3.58 9.57 10.27
C LEU A 99 -2.28 9.21 9.56
N GLU A 100 -1.21 9.99 9.76
CA GLU A 100 0.10 9.72 9.19
C GLU A 100 0.69 8.39 9.70
N LYS A 101 0.48 8.07 10.99
CA LYS A 101 0.82 6.77 11.57
C LYS A 101 0.02 5.63 10.95
N GLN A 102 -1.29 5.79 10.79
CA GLN A 102 -2.15 4.76 10.21
C GLN A 102 -1.89 4.53 8.71
N ALA A 103 -1.55 5.60 7.99
CA ALA A 103 -1.22 5.55 6.57
C ALA A 103 0.23 5.12 6.32
N VAL A 104 1.08 5.20 7.35
CA VAL A 104 2.54 5.11 7.22
C VAL A 104 3.07 6.10 6.18
N LEU A 105 2.46 7.29 6.11
CA LEU A 105 2.74 8.32 5.11
C LEU A 105 2.77 9.68 5.78
N THR A 106 3.52 10.64 5.21
CA THR A 106 3.60 11.99 5.75
C THR A 106 3.05 13.06 4.81
N ASN A 107 2.95 14.27 5.35
CA ASN A 107 2.38 15.45 4.70
C ASN A 107 0.93 15.21 4.28
N LEU A 108 0.11 14.60 5.16
CA LEU A 108 -1.33 14.35 4.93
C LEU A 108 -2.21 15.58 5.19
N LYS A 109 -1.67 16.63 5.83
CA LYS A 109 -2.39 17.89 6.07
C LYS A 109 -2.98 18.43 4.75
N GLN A 110 -4.26 18.83 4.78
CA GLN A 110 -5.01 19.34 3.62
C GLN A 110 -5.16 18.37 2.43
N LYS A 111 -4.86 17.07 2.60
CA LYS A 111 -5.04 16.07 1.55
C LYS A 111 -6.28 15.23 1.80
N TYR A 112 -6.75 14.59 0.74
CA TYR A 112 -7.92 13.72 0.72
C TYR A 112 -7.48 12.25 0.67
N PRO A 113 -7.11 11.64 1.80
CA PRO A 113 -6.75 10.22 1.81
C PRO A 113 -8.00 9.39 1.53
N LYS A 114 -7.79 8.21 0.97
CA LYS A 114 -8.82 7.24 0.66
C LYS A 114 -8.72 6.08 1.63
N ALA A 115 -9.87 5.61 2.11
CA ALA A 115 -9.93 4.42 2.95
C ALA A 115 -9.53 3.17 2.13
N LEU A 116 -8.64 2.38 2.69
CA LEU A 116 -8.27 1.05 2.20
C LEU A 116 -8.91 0.00 3.09
N SER A 117 -9.50 -1.00 2.47
CA SER A 117 -10.13 -2.11 3.19
C SER A 117 -9.93 -3.43 2.46
N ASN A 118 -10.22 -4.52 3.15
CA ASN A 118 -10.23 -5.87 2.57
C ASN A 118 -8.94 -6.25 1.81
N PRO A 119 -7.75 -6.05 2.41
CA PRO A 119 -6.51 -6.49 1.78
C PRO A 119 -6.51 -8.01 1.68
N ARG A 120 -6.26 -8.51 0.47
CA ARG A 120 -6.28 -9.93 0.14
C ARG A 120 -5.08 -10.29 -0.68
N TRP A 121 -4.42 -11.36 -0.28
CA TRP A 121 -3.37 -11.98 -1.05
C TRP A 121 -3.98 -12.84 -2.14
N LEU A 122 -3.46 -12.75 -3.36
CA LEU A 122 -3.76 -13.76 -4.37
C LEU A 122 -3.12 -15.09 -3.94
N LEU A 123 -3.69 -16.20 -4.38
CA LEU A 123 -3.12 -17.52 -4.12
C LEU A 123 -1.72 -17.68 -4.74
N GLU A 124 -1.49 -17.04 -5.89
CA GLU A 124 -0.20 -16.96 -6.59
C GLU A 124 0.02 -15.56 -7.20
N PRO A 125 1.26 -15.13 -7.47
CA PRO A 125 1.52 -13.82 -8.04
C PRO A 125 1.16 -13.85 -9.50
N ILE A 126 0.79 -12.70 -10.04
CA ILE A 126 0.74 -12.53 -11.49
C ILE A 126 2.00 -11.79 -11.94
N PRO A 127 2.96 -12.44 -12.63
CA PRO A 127 4.14 -11.77 -13.13
C PRO A 127 3.76 -10.66 -14.12
N ARG A 128 4.09 -9.41 -13.78
CA ARG A 128 3.69 -8.26 -14.59
C ARG A 128 4.66 -7.09 -14.43
N LYS A 129 4.94 -6.41 -15.54
CA LYS A 129 5.63 -5.11 -15.52
C LYS A 129 4.66 -4.05 -15.03
N GLY A 130 5.12 -3.17 -14.15
CA GLY A 130 4.32 -2.04 -13.67
C GLY A 130 3.94 -1.11 -14.82
N GLY A 131 2.74 -0.56 -14.77
CA GLY A 131 2.28 0.49 -15.67
C GLY A 131 2.54 1.89 -15.09
N LYS A 132 2.22 2.91 -15.88
CA LYS A 132 2.18 4.30 -15.41
C LYS A 132 0.84 4.54 -14.71
N ASP A 133 0.88 5.28 -13.59
CA ASP A 133 -0.30 5.65 -12.80
C ASP A 133 -1.19 4.44 -12.47
N ILE A 134 -2.46 4.49 -12.87
CA ILE A 134 -3.41 3.38 -12.78
C ILE A 134 -3.40 2.64 -14.12
N PHE A 135 -3.15 1.33 -14.08
CA PHE A 135 -3.14 0.47 -15.28
C PHE A 135 -4.06 -0.73 -15.09
N GLN A 136 -4.38 -1.45 -16.17
CA GLN A 136 -5.25 -2.62 -16.10
C GLN A 136 -4.45 -3.93 -16.05
N VAL A 137 -4.94 -4.88 -15.25
CA VAL A 137 -4.41 -6.24 -15.16
C VAL A 137 -5.54 -7.26 -15.24
N GLY A 138 -5.30 -8.37 -15.94
CA GLY A 138 -6.19 -9.52 -15.97
C GLY A 138 -5.84 -10.44 -14.80
N ILE A 139 -6.80 -10.66 -13.89
CA ILE A 139 -6.63 -11.56 -12.74
C ILE A 139 -7.48 -12.80 -12.98
N PRO A 140 -6.86 -13.98 -13.14
CA PRO A 140 -7.59 -15.24 -13.23
C PRO A 140 -8.42 -15.49 -11.98
N GLN A 141 -9.67 -15.95 -12.16
CA GLN A 141 -10.60 -16.17 -11.04
C GLN A 141 -10.07 -17.19 -10.02
N HIS A 142 -9.34 -18.21 -10.46
CA HIS A 142 -8.76 -19.24 -9.60
C HIS A 142 -7.63 -18.73 -8.68
N LEU A 143 -7.15 -17.49 -8.86
CA LEU A 143 -6.12 -16.88 -8.00
C LEU A 143 -6.71 -15.95 -6.94
N ILE A 144 -8.02 -15.66 -6.99
CA ILE A 144 -8.71 -14.81 -6.03
C ILE A 144 -9.07 -15.67 -4.80
N PRO A 145 -8.73 -15.24 -3.58
CA PRO A 145 -9.02 -15.98 -2.34
C PRO A 145 -10.50 -15.93 -1.92
#